data_AF-A0A7C3LUD0-F1
#
_entry.id   AF-A0A7C3LUD0-F1
#
_cell.length_a   1.000
_cell.length_b   1.000
_cell.length_c   1.000
_cell.angle_alpha   90.00
_cell.angle_beta   90.00
_cell.angle_gamma   90.00
#
_symmetry.space_group_name_H-M   'P 1'
#
loop_
_entity.id
_entity.type
_entity.pdbx_description
1 polymer ?
#
loop_
_entity_poly.entity_id
_entity_poly.type
_entity_poly.pdbx_seq_one_letter_code
_entity_poly.pdbx_strand_id
1 'polypeptide(L)'
;GGKDYPDSAERFSFFSKGVLEAIKKLNIDVDILHCQDWHTALTPLYLKIHYKDAFPSAKTLFTIHNLGYQGVFSADKFHLLGLPWQYFHMEELEFYGNINLMKAGIIHSDRINTVSPTYAKEILTPEFGHNLDGLLRKYQYKLTGILNGIDYQIWNPAFDNYIAKRYKSYKSKIENKLYLQKKQKLPVDRDLPVFGMVARLAEQKGIDYITEIMEKLLSEPLQIVILGDGDPKYKDILTVWQKRKPEKISFTSGFNEELAHQIYAGSDFFLMPSRFEPCGLGQMISFKYGTIPVVRKVGGLADTVENYNFDTEEGTGFVFEGGAKELLKSVEEALKLFKDREKMERLAAKVMKLDFSWKSSIEKYLKTYEEMMNQ
;
A
#
# COMPACT_ATOMS: atom_id res chain seq x y z
N GLY A 1 -0.99 13.51 4.49
CA GLY A 1 0.36 13.30 5.05
C GLY A 1 0.68 14.54 5.82
N GLY A 2 0.50 14.50 7.13
CA GLY A 2 0.86 15.60 8.02
C GLY A 2 2.33 15.49 8.41
N LYS A 3 2.95 16.61 8.78
CA LYS A 3 4.19 16.57 9.56
C LYS A 3 3.89 15.85 10.87
N ASP A 4 4.85 15.06 11.36
CA ASP A 4 4.75 14.48 12.70
C ASP A 4 4.52 15.58 13.73
N TYR A 5 3.72 15.28 14.75
CA TYR A 5 3.50 16.21 15.84
C TYR A 5 4.83 16.46 16.58
N PRO A 6 5.07 17.68 17.11
CA PRO A 6 6.33 17.99 17.79
C PRO A 6 6.67 17.03 18.94
N ASP A 7 5.64 16.46 19.58
CA ASP A 7 5.70 15.51 20.70
C ASP A 7 5.68 14.03 20.27
N SER A 8 5.72 13.72 18.96
CA SER A 8 5.66 12.33 18.47
C SER A 8 6.71 11.41 19.09
N ALA A 9 7.95 11.89 19.25
CA ALA A 9 9.02 11.09 19.87
C ALA A 9 8.66 10.68 21.31
N GLU A 10 8.12 11.61 22.10
CA GLU A 10 7.68 11.37 23.48
C GLU A 10 6.48 10.42 23.51
N ARG A 11 5.45 10.69 22.70
CA ARG A 11 4.22 9.89 22.65
C ARG A 11 4.49 8.42 22.34
N PHE A 12 5.30 8.15 21.32
CA PHE A 12 5.55 6.78 20.87
C PHE A 12 6.63 6.06 21.71
N SER A 13 7.54 6.81 22.34
CA SER A 13 8.38 6.29 23.41
C SER A 13 7.56 5.86 24.63
N PHE A 14 6.69 6.75 25.12
CA PHE A 14 5.77 6.47 26.22
C PHE A 14 4.87 5.28 25.90
N PHE A 15 4.28 5.24 24.70
CA PHE A 15 3.44 4.10 24.27
C PHE A 15 4.22 2.78 24.28
N SER A 16 5.40 2.74 23.66
CA SER A 16 6.23 1.52 23.57
C SER A 16 6.61 0.99 24.96
N LYS A 17 6.95 1.88 25.90
CA LYS A 17 7.25 1.49 27.29
C LYS A 17 5.98 1.14 28.07
N GLY A 18 4.90 1.90 27.87
CA GLY A 18 3.62 1.74 28.54
C GLY A 18 2.96 0.40 28.25
N VAL A 19 3.10 -0.14 27.03
CA VAL A 19 2.62 -1.49 26.69
C VAL A 19 3.32 -2.55 27.55
N LEU A 20 4.65 -2.50 27.68
CA LEU A 20 5.41 -3.45 28.50
C LEU A 20 5.05 -3.34 29.99
N GLU A 21 4.88 -2.13 30.50
CA GLU A 21 4.40 -1.90 31.88
C GLU A 21 2.98 -2.44 32.08
N ALA A 22 2.09 -2.25 31.11
CA ALA A 22 0.72 -2.75 31.19
C ALA A 22 0.69 -4.28 31.20
N ILE A 23 1.41 -4.94 30.28
CA ILE A 23 1.54 -6.41 30.25
C ILE A 23 2.02 -6.93 31.60
N LYS A 24 3.08 -6.31 32.16
CA LYS A 24 3.65 -6.70 33.45
C LYS A 24 2.64 -6.54 34.60
N LYS A 25 1.97 -5.39 34.68
CA LYS A 25 1.00 -5.10 35.76
C LYS A 25 -0.26 -5.94 35.67
N LEU A 26 -0.69 -6.30 34.45
CA LEU A 26 -1.86 -7.12 34.21
C LEU A 26 -1.56 -8.63 34.26
N ASN A 27 -0.29 -9.02 34.46
CA ASN A 27 0.18 -10.41 34.43
C ASN A 27 -0.26 -11.14 33.15
N ILE A 28 -0.13 -10.48 32.01
CA ILE A 28 -0.41 -11.10 30.70
C ILE A 28 0.83 -11.90 30.30
N ASP A 29 0.64 -13.18 30.01
CA ASP A 29 1.69 -14.03 29.44
C ASP A 29 1.86 -13.70 27.94
N VAL A 30 3.10 -13.55 27.50
CA VAL A 30 3.41 -13.07 26.15
C VAL A 30 4.57 -13.86 25.55
N ASP A 31 4.25 -14.65 24.53
CA ASP A 31 5.24 -15.35 23.72
C ASP A 31 5.90 -14.42 22.69
N ILE A 32 5.10 -13.57 22.04
CA ILE A 32 5.56 -12.69 20.95
C ILE A 32 4.94 -11.30 21.06
N LEU A 33 5.80 -10.30 20.99
CA LEU A 33 5.44 -8.89 20.78
C LEU A 33 5.61 -8.54 19.30
N HIS A 34 4.49 -8.43 18.59
CA HIS A 34 4.47 -8.03 17.19
C HIS A 34 4.36 -6.51 17.05
N CYS A 35 5.52 -5.88 16.85
CA CYS A 35 5.69 -4.45 16.71
C CYS A 35 5.50 -4.02 15.25
N GLN A 36 4.81 -2.90 15.04
CA GLN A 36 4.41 -2.35 13.75
C GLN A 36 4.96 -0.92 13.58
N ASP A 37 5.82 -0.73 12.57
CA ASP A 37 6.45 0.55 12.19
C ASP A 37 7.17 1.31 13.33
N TRP A 38 7.71 2.49 13.01
CA TRP A 38 8.47 3.32 13.96
C TRP A 38 7.73 3.64 15.26
N HIS A 39 6.39 3.69 15.22
CA HIS A 39 5.51 3.97 16.36
C HIS A 39 5.72 3.01 17.55
N THR A 40 6.15 1.77 17.27
CA THR A 40 6.36 0.73 18.29
C THR A 40 7.79 0.17 18.27
N ALA A 41 8.67 0.74 17.45
CA ALA A 41 10.02 0.25 17.20
C ALA A 41 10.96 0.33 18.42
N LEU A 42 10.59 1.09 19.46
CA LEU A 42 11.33 1.12 20.73
C LEU A 42 10.97 -0.05 21.65
N THR A 43 9.84 -0.73 21.45
CA THR A 43 9.39 -1.84 22.29
C THR A 43 10.43 -2.97 22.38
N PRO A 44 11.04 -3.46 21.27
CA PRO A 44 12.06 -4.51 21.33
C PRO A 44 13.31 -4.08 22.11
N LEU A 45 13.72 -2.81 21.96
CA LEU A 45 14.84 -2.26 22.72
C LEU A 45 14.50 -2.19 24.22
N TYR A 46 13.36 -1.61 24.59
CA TYR A 46 12.93 -1.54 25.99
C TYR A 46 12.78 -2.90 26.62
N LEU A 47 12.20 -3.87 25.90
CA LEU A 47 12.10 -5.26 26.35
C LEU A 47 13.48 -5.77 26.75
N LYS A 48 14.48 -5.61 25.88
CA LYS A 48 15.85 -6.07 26.10
C LYS A 48 16.56 -5.41 27.27
N ILE A 49 16.35 -4.10 27.51
CA ILE A 49 17.16 -3.33 28.48
C ILE A 49 16.47 -3.09 29.83
N HIS A 50 15.14 -3.14 29.88
CA HIS A 50 14.36 -2.79 31.07
C HIS A 50 13.44 -3.93 31.55
N TYR A 51 13.03 -4.83 30.64
CA TYR A 51 12.00 -5.84 30.97
C TYR A 51 12.42 -7.28 30.70
N LYS A 52 13.70 -7.53 30.40
CA LYS A 52 14.20 -8.88 30.07
C LYS A 52 13.92 -9.88 31.19
N ASP A 53 14.10 -9.48 32.45
CA ASP A 53 13.85 -10.35 33.60
C ASP A 53 12.36 -10.60 33.84
N ALA A 54 11.49 -9.67 33.41
CA ALA A 54 10.04 -9.82 33.51
C ALA A 54 9.48 -10.72 32.39
N PHE A 55 10.13 -10.73 31.22
CA PHE A 55 9.69 -11.45 30.03
C PHE A 55 10.86 -12.20 29.35
N PRO A 56 11.49 -13.17 30.02
CA PRO A 56 12.73 -13.79 29.54
C PRO A 56 12.56 -14.63 28.27
N SER A 57 11.35 -15.11 28.00
CA SER A 57 10.99 -15.93 26.84
C SER A 57 10.36 -15.14 25.70
N ALA A 58 9.92 -13.90 25.94
CA ALA A 58 9.19 -13.12 24.94
C ALA A 58 10.09 -12.77 23.75
N LYS A 59 9.61 -13.07 22.54
CA LYS A 59 10.24 -12.73 21.27
C LYS A 59 9.60 -11.49 20.66
N THR A 60 10.25 -10.91 19.66
CA THR A 60 9.82 -9.68 18.99
C THR A 60 9.84 -9.83 17.48
N LEU A 61 8.68 -9.62 16.85
CA LEU A 61 8.56 -9.48 15.39
C LEU A 61 8.35 -8.00 15.08
N PHE A 62 9.09 -7.46 14.12
CA PHE A 62 8.93 -6.08 13.68
C PHE A 62 8.51 -6.00 12.22
N THR A 63 7.31 -5.49 11.95
CA THR A 63 6.86 -5.23 10.59
C THR A 63 7.15 -3.81 10.16
N ILE A 64 7.76 -3.69 8.98
CA ILE A 64 7.95 -2.42 8.27
C ILE A 64 6.90 -2.34 7.17
N HIS A 65 5.93 -1.44 7.29
CA HIS A 65 4.94 -1.22 6.21
C HIS A 65 5.44 -0.20 5.20
N ASN A 66 6.26 0.77 5.62
CA ASN A 66 6.71 1.85 4.75
C ASN A 66 7.97 2.54 5.30
N LEU A 67 9.11 2.32 4.64
CA LEU A 67 10.38 2.98 5.00
C LEU A 67 10.43 4.48 4.75
N GLY A 68 9.45 5.07 4.06
CA GLY A 68 9.31 6.51 3.93
C GLY A 68 8.96 7.22 5.24
N TYR A 69 8.49 6.49 6.27
CA TYR A 69 8.16 7.03 7.58
C TYR A 69 8.93 6.27 8.67
N GLN A 70 10.02 6.85 9.15
CA GLN A 70 10.98 6.14 10.03
C GLN A 70 10.96 6.64 11.49
N GLY A 71 10.21 7.71 11.79
CA GLY A 71 10.29 8.38 13.09
C GLY A 71 11.68 8.97 13.32
N VAL A 72 12.11 9.88 12.43
CA VAL A 72 13.39 10.60 12.57
C VAL A 72 13.17 11.88 13.35
N PHE A 73 13.91 12.05 14.44
CA PHE A 73 13.77 13.18 15.37
C PHE A 73 15.13 13.79 15.69
N SER A 74 15.17 15.08 16.01
CA SER A 74 16.41 15.76 16.39
C SER A 74 17.03 15.15 17.66
N ALA A 75 18.38 15.13 17.72
CA ALA A 75 19.15 14.52 18.80
C ALA A 75 18.85 15.10 20.20
N ASP A 76 18.46 16.37 20.29
CA ASP A 76 18.06 17.00 21.55
C ASP A 76 16.90 16.27 22.22
N LYS A 77 16.07 15.53 21.47
CA LYS A 77 14.95 14.74 21.99
C LYS A 77 15.36 13.39 22.59
N PHE A 78 16.64 13.00 22.53
CA PHE A 78 17.07 11.66 22.94
C PHE A 78 16.79 11.38 24.42
N HIS A 79 16.91 12.41 25.27
CA HIS A 79 16.60 12.31 26.70
C HIS A 79 15.14 11.90 26.97
N LEU A 80 14.21 12.22 26.06
CA LEU A 80 12.79 11.85 26.19
C LEU A 80 12.57 10.35 26.04
N LEU A 81 13.51 9.62 25.43
CA LEU A 81 13.40 8.17 25.26
C LEU A 81 13.70 7.40 26.54
N GLY A 82 14.23 8.05 27.58
CA GLY A 82 14.64 7.37 28.81
C GLY A 82 15.73 6.31 28.60
N LEU A 83 16.51 6.44 27.52
CA LEU A 83 17.59 5.52 27.17
C LEU A 83 18.94 6.05 27.67
N PRO A 84 19.86 5.19 28.13
CA PRO A 84 21.24 5.59 28.39
C PRO A 84 21.91 6.17 27.14
N TRP A 85 22.77 7.17 27.30
CA TRP A 85 23.46 7.85 26.18
C TRP A 85 24.28 6.90 25.28
N GLN A 86 24.67 5.74 25.80
CA GLN A 86 25.36 4.71 25.03
C GLN A 86 24.53 4.15 23.85
N TYR A 87 23.22 4.38 23.78
CA TYR A 87 22.39 4.00 22.62
C TYR A 87 22.35 5.09 21.53
N PHE A 88 22.98 6.24 21.74
CA PHE A 88 23.11 7.31 20.76
C PHE A 88 24.45 7.23 20.01
N HIS A 89 24.60 6.21 19.18
CA HIS A 89 25.71 6.09 18.22
C HIS A 89 25.28 5.36 16.95
N MET A 90 26.13 5.38 15.91
CA MET A 90 25.80 4.96 14.56
C MET A 90 25.30 3.51 14.46
N GLU A 91 25.85 2.60 15.26
CA GLU A 91 25.41 1.21 15.34
C GLU A 91 24.07 0.99 16.09
N GLU A 92 23.52 2.05 16.70
CA GLU A 92 22.29 2.06 17.49
C GLU A 92 21.29 3.09 16.90
N LEU A 93 20.76 4.03 17.69
CA LEU A 93 19.66 4.91 17.27
C LEU A 93 20.10 6.16 16.52
N GLU A 94 21.39 6.51 16.53
CA GLU A 94 21.90 7.69 15.84
C GLU A 94 21.80 7.53 14.32
N PHE A 95 21.41 8.61 13.64
CA PHE A 95 21.17 8.63 12.21
C PHE A 95 21.41 10.03 11.63
N TYR A 96 22.62 10.28 11.11
CA TYR A 96 23.03 11.56 10.53
C TYR A 96 22.83 12.76 11.47
N GLY A 97 23.27 12.62 12.73
CA GLY A 97 23.10 13.61 13.79
C GLY A 97 21.70 13.67 14.40
N ASN A 98 20.78 12.79 13.97
CA ASN A 98 19.42 12.66 14.48
C ASN A 98 19.20 11.30 15.15
N ILE A 99 18.01 11.09 15.66
CA ILE A 99 17.51 9.82 16.21
C ILE A 99 16.61 9.19 15.15
N ASN A 100 16.72 7.88 14.96
CA ASN A 100 15.80 7.13 14.10
C ASN A 100 15.19 5.96 14.86
N LEU A 101 13.89 6.04 15.17
CA LEU A 101 13.21 5.01 15.96
C LEU A 101 13.08 3.69 15.19
N MET A 102 12.89 3.73 13.87
CA MET A 102 12.80 2.52 13.05
C MET A 102 14.10 1.71 13.08
N LYS A 103 15.27 2.35 13.20
CA LYS A 103 16.55 1.63 13.41
C LYS A 103 16.50 0.76 14.66
N ALA A 104 15.91 1.25 15.75
CA ALA A 104 15.79 0.47 16.99
C ALA A 104 15.02 -0.83 16.78
N GLY A 105 13.90 -0.76 16.05
CA GLY A 105 13.09 -1.93 15.70
C GLY A 105 13.86 -2.92 14.82
N ILE A 106 14.58 -2.42 13.80
CA ILE A 106 15.41 -3.27 12.92
C ILE A 106 16.54 -3.95 13.71
N ILE A 107 17.23 -3.20 14.56
CA ILE A 107 18.40 -3.70 15.29
C ILE A 107 17.98 -4.72 16.36
N HIS A 108 17.00 -4.38 17.20
CA HIS A 108 16.74 -5.13 18.44
C HIS A 108 15.65 -6.19 18.34
N SER A 109 14.91 -6.29 17.23
CA SER A 109 13.89 -7.34 17.08
C SER A 109 14.50 -8.70 16.72
N ASP A 110 13.87 -9.80 17.13
CA ASP A 110 14.30 -11.15 16.79
C ASP A 110 14.05 -11.47 15.31
N ARG A 111 12.91 -11.01 14.78
CA ARG A 111 12.54 -11.11 13.36
C ARG A 111 12.06 -9.77 12.83
N ILE A 112 12.24 -9.59 11.53
CA ILE A 112 11.70 -8.48 10.75
C ILE A 112 10.86 -9.08 9.63
N ASN A 113 9.69 -8.50 9.39
CA ASN A 113 9.01 -8.72 8.13
C ASN A 113 8.59 -7.40 7.47
N THR A 114 8.20 -7.49 6.22
CA THR A 114 7.57 -6.41 5.49
C THR A 114 6.42 -6.94 4.65
N VAL A 115 5.66 -6.04 4.04
CA VAL A 115 4.31 -6.31 3.52
C VAL A 115 4.28 -6.93 2.12
N SER A 116 5.43 -7.32 1.56
CA SER A 116 5.51 -8.11 0.34
C SER A 116 6.90 -8.74 0.13
N PRO A 117 6.99 -9.91 -0.55
CA PRO A 117 8.27 -10.53 -0.93
C PRO A 117 9.17 -9.67 -1.82
N THR A 118 8.60 -9.00 -2.84
CA THR A 118 9.38 -8.13 -3.71
C THR A 118 9.85 -6.89 -2.95
N TYR A 119 8.99 -6.29 -2.13
CA TYR A 119 9.37 -5.14 -1.33
C TYR A 119 10.49 -5.47 -0.33
N ALA A 120 10.49 -6.66 0.27
CA ALA A 120 11.58 -7.14 1.12
C ALA A 120 12.96 -7.16 0.41
N LYS A 121 12.98 -7.36 -0.91
CA LYS A 121 14.20 -7.29 -1.72
C LYS A 121 14.52 -5.87 -2.13
N GLU A 122 13.50 -5.10 -2.53
CA GLU A 122 13.65 -3.71 -2.96
C GLU A 122 14.27 -2.84 -1.87
N ILE A 123 13.81 -2.95 -0.62
CA ILE A 123 14.32 -2.13 0.49
C ILE A 123 15.80 -2.35 0.84
N LEU A 124 16.42 -3.38 0.27
CA LEU A 124 17.86 -3.63 0.38
C LEU A 124 18.67 -2.79 -0.62
N THR A 125 18.03 -2.05 -1.53
CA THR A 125 18.69 -1.16 -2.48
C THR A 125 18.61 0.31 -2.03
N PRO A 126 19.55 1.17 -2.45
CA PRO A 126 19.50 2.59 -2.13
C PRO A 126 18.23 3.30 -2.63
N GLU A 127 17.65 2.84 -3.75
CA GLU A 127 16.45 3.45 -4.35
C GLU A 127 15.22 3.36 -3.42
N PHE A 128 15.07 2.24 -2.71
CA PHE A 128 13.88 1.95 -1.91
C PHE A 128 14.14 1.85 -0.41
N GLY A 129 15.39 1.73 0.01
CA GLY A 129 15.76 1.56 1.42
C GLY A 129 15.76 2.85 2.23
N HIS A 130 15.56 4.02 1.62
CA HIS A 130 15.47 5.32 2.31
C HIS A 130 16.63 5.56 3.31
N ASN A 131 17.87 5.32 2.87
CA ASN A 131 19.11 5.39 3.67
C ASN A 131 19.22 4.37 4.83
N LEU A 132 18.30 3.41 4.93
CA LEU A 132 18.38 2.24 5.81
C LEU A 132 18.80 0.97 5.06
N ASP A 133 19.05 1.03 3.76
CA ASP A 133 19.43 -0.11 2.92
C ASP A 133 20.68 -0.84 3.44
N GLY A 134 21.70 -0.09 3.88
CA GLY A 134 22.90 -0.66 4.49
C GLY A 134 22.63 -1.40 5.79
N LEU A 135 21.77 -0.84 6.64
CA LEU A 135 21.34 -1.47 7.89
C LEU A 135 20.52 -2.73 7.62
N LEU A 136 19.58 -2.66 6.68
CA LEU A 136 18.74 -3.79 6.31
C LEU A 136 19.55 -4.92 5.69
N ARG A 137 20.57 -4.63 4.86
CA ARG A 137 21.52 -5.65 4.38
C ARG A 137 22.27 -6.33 5.52
N LYS A 138 22.70 -5.59 6.55
CA LYS A 138 23.33 -6.15 7.76
C LYS A 138 22.40 -7.11 8.51
N TYR A 139 21.11 -6.81 8.55
CA TYR A 139 20.08 -7.60 9.25
C TYR A 139 19.20 -8.45 8.32
N GLN A 140 19.62 -8.69 7.07
CA GLN A 140 18.78 -9.38 6.07
C GLN A 140 18.45 -10.83 6.46
N TYR A 141 19.31 -11.47 7.25
CA TYR A 141 19.13 -12.85 7.71
C TYR A 141 17.88 -13.06 8.58
N LYS A 142 17.31 -11.97 9.12
CA LYS A 142 16.05 -11.99 9.89
C LYS A 142 14.91 -11.25 9.20
N LEU A 143 15.07 -10.83 7.93
CA LEU A 143 14.05 -10.11 7.15
C LEU A 143 13.28 -11.06 6.24
N THR A 144 11.95 -10.96 6.27
CA THR A 144 11.05 -11.70 5.37
C THR A 144 9.99 -10.79 4.75
N GLY A 145 9.41 -11.19 3.62
CA GLY A 145 8.28 -10.49 3.00
C GLY A 145 7.01 -11.33 3.09
N ILE A 146 5.96 -10.79 3.70
CA ILE A 146 4.65 -11.42 3.81
C ILE A 146 3.62 -10.47 3.21
N LEU A 147 3.03 -10.90 2.10
CA LEU A 147 2.00 -10.14 1.40
C LEU A 147 0.80 -9.87 2.31
N ASN A 148 0.27 -8.64 2.32
CA ASN A 148 -0.96 -8.33 3.05
C ASN A 148 -2.19 -8.98 2.40
N GLY A 149 -3.25 -9.12 3.20
CA GLY A 149 -4.58 -9.49 2.72
C GLY A 149 -5.55 -8.31 2.78
N ILE A 150 -6.72 -8.47 2.18
CA ILE A 150 -7.84 -7.55 2.26
C ILE A 150 -9.05 -8.18 2.96
N ASP A 151 -9.85 -7.34 3.61
CA ASP A 151 -11.07 -7.79 4.28
C ASP A 151 -12.23 -7.87 3.29
N TYR A 152 -12.70 -9.08 2.99
CA TYR A 152 -13.84 -9.35 2.11
C TYR A 152 -15.21 -9.11 2.77
N GLN A 153 -15.27 -8.78 4.06
CA GLN A 153 -16.50 -8.24 4.65
C GLN A 153 -16.74 -6.79 4.23
N ILE A 154 -15.66 -6.05 3.98
CA ILE A 154 -15.69 -4.66 3.51
C ILE A 154 -15.63 -4.64 1.97
N TRP A 155 -14.64 -5.30 1.38
CA TRP A 155 -14.37 -5.25 -0.05
C TRP A 155 -14.95 -6.45 -0.78
N ASN A 156 -16.26 -6.43 -1.03
CA ASN A 156 -16.92 -7.49 -1.77
C ASN A 156 -18.19 -7.00 -2.49
N PRO A 157 -18.22 -7.01 -3.84
CA PRO A 157 -19.36 -6.50 -4.59
C PRO A 157 -20.67 -7.25 -4.34
N ALA A 158 -20.61 -8.46 -3.76
CA ALA A 158 -21.81 -9.23 -3.43
C ALA A 158 -22.59 -8.66 -2.23
N PHE A 159 -21.92 -7.90 -1.34
CA PHE A 159 -22.48 -7.40 -0.08
C PHE A 159 -22.26 -5.90 0.14
N ASP A 160 -21.49 -5.25 -0.74
CA ASP A 160 -21.18 -3.83 -0.65
C ASP A 160 -22.44 -2.96 -0.76
N ASN A 161 -22.64 -2.09 0.24
CA ASN A 161 -23.78 -1.18 0.35
C ASN A 161 -23.56 0.15 -0.36
N TYR A 162 -22.31 0.48 -0.71
CA TYR A 162 -21.96 1.74 -1.34
C TYR A 162 -22.15 1.71 -2.86
N ILE A 163 -22.29 0.52 -3.46
CA ILE A 163 -22.37 0.36 -4.91
C ILE A 163 -23.83 0.30 -5.37
N ALA A 164 -24.09 0.82 -6.58
CA ALA A 164 -25.45 0.97 -7.11
C ALA A 164 -26.18 -0.37 -7.32
N LYS A 165 -25.45 -1.39 -7.73
CA LYS A 165 -25.97 -2.75 -7.87
C LYS A 165 -24.96 -3.74 -7.31
N ARG A 166 -25.34 -4.53 -6.31
CA ARG A 166 -24.52 -5.66 -5.84
C ARG A 166 -24.41 -6.73 -6.92
N TYR A 167 -23.25 -7.38 -7.00
CA TYR A 167 -23.00 -8.42 -7.99
C TYR A 167 -22.02 -9.49 -7.53
N LYS A 168 -22.17 -10.68 -8.10
CA LYS A 168 -21.22 -11.79 -7.97
C LYS A 168 -20.48 -12.09 -9.28
N SER A 169 -21.03 -11.64 -10.42
CA SER A 169 -20.46 -11.86 -11.75
C SER A 169 -20.16 -10.54 -12.44
N TYR A 170 -19.07 -10.53 -13.22
CA TYR A 170 -18.64 -9.36 -13.98
C TYR A 170 -19.74 -8.80 -14.91
N LYS A 171 -20.59 -9.65 -15.50
CA LYS A 171 -21.70 -9.22 -16.37
C LYS A 171 -22.63 -8.17 -15.72
N SER A 172 -22.83 -8.25 -14.41
CA SER A 172 -23.70 -7.32 -13.68
C SER A 172 -23.00 -6.01 -13.27
N LYS A 173 -21.68 -5.91 -13.48
CA LYS A 173 -20.87 -4.73 -13.15
C LYS A 173 -21.25 -3.50 -13.97
N ILE A 174 -21.78 -3.69 -15.18
CA ILE A 174 -22.13 -2.61 -16.10
C ILE A 174 -23.05 -1.55 -15.49
N GLU A 175 -23.95 -1.95 -14.59
CA GLU A 175 -24.85 -0.99 -13.90
C GLU A 175 -24.07 -0.04 -12.98
N ASN A 176 -23.04 -0.52 -12.30
CA ASN A 176 -22.17 0.33 -11.49
C ASN A 176 -21.34 1.29 -12.35
N LYS A 177 -20.93 0.86 -13.55
CA LYS A 177 -20.22 1.73 -14.49
C LYS A 177 -21.09 2.90 -14.95
N LEU A 178 -22.30 2.61 -15.43
CA LEU A 178 -23.24 3.65 -15.89
C LEU A 178 -23.62 4.59 -14.74
N TYR A 179 -23.80 4.04 -13.53
CA TYR A 179 -24.03 4.83 -12.34
C TYR A 179 -22.84 5.76 -12.01
N LEU A 180 -21.61 5.24 -12.04
CA LEU A 180 -20.40 6.02 -11.77
C LEU A 180 -20.25 7.16 -12.79
N GLN A 181 -20.41 6.87 -14.08
CA GLN A 181 -20.39 7.90 -15.14
C GLN A 181 -21.41 9.00 -14.85
N LYS A 182 -22.66 8.62 -14.56
CA LYS A 182 -23.72 9.58 -14.24
C LYS A 182 -23.40 10.41 -13.00
N LYS A 183 -22.96 9.77 -11.91
CA LYS A 183 -22.63 10.43 -10.63
C LYS A 183 -21.48 11.42 -10.79
N GLN A 184 -20.48 11.06 -11.59
CA GLN A 184 -19.31 11.88 -11.88
C GLN A 184 -19.53 12.88 -13.03
N LYS A 185 -20.77 13.00 -13.54
CA LYS A 185 -21.17 13.91 -14.63
C LYS A 185 -20.41 13.70 -15.94
N LEU A 186 -19.95 12.48 -16.17
CA LEU A 186 -19.37 12.03 -17.43
C LEU A 186 -20.48 11.56 -18.39
N PRO A 187 -20.23 11.56 -19.71
CA PRO A 187 -21.10 10.90 -20.67
C PRO A 187 -21.38 9.46 -20.25
N VAL A 188 -22.66 9.09 -20.15
CA VAL A 188 -23.08 7.75 -19.79
C VAL A 188 -23.03 6.89 -21.05
N ASP A 189 -21.98 6.08 -21.16
CA ASP A 189 -21.71 5.26 -22.33
C ASP A 189 -21.07 3.93 -21.92
N ARG A 190 -21.75 2.83 -22.26
CA ARG A 190 -21.27 1.47 -21.98
C ARG A 190 -19.99 1.14 -22.76
N ASP A 191 -19.79 1.77 -23.91
CA ASP A 191 -18.72 1.50 -24.85
C ASP A 191 -17.49 2.40 -24.69
N LEU A 192 -17.50 3.30 -23.69
CA LEU A 192 -16.31 4.02 -23.24
C LEU A 192 -15.71 3.37 -21.99
N PRO A 193 -14.46 2.90 -21.99
CA PRO A 193 -13.80 2.36 -20.80
C PRO A 193 -13.58 3.44 -19.74
N VAL A 194 -13.83 3.07 -18.48
CA VAL A 194 -13.55 3.93 -17.32
C VAL A 194 -12.29 3.45 -16.61
N PHE A 195 -11.30 4.34 -16.51
CA PHE A 195 -10.09 4.16 -15.71
C PHE A 195 -10.27 4.85 -14.36
N GLY A 196 -10.26 4.08 -13.28
CA GLY A 196 -10.39 4.57 -11.91
C GLY A 196 -9.04 4.74 -11.23
N MET A 197 -8.94 5.73 -10.34
CA MET A 197 -7.81 5.87 -9.43
C MET A 197 -8.29 6.36 -8.07
N VAL A 198 -7.89 5.67 -7.00
CA VAL A 198 -8.09 6.10 -5.62
C VAL A 198 -6.74 6.14 -4.93
N ALA A 199 -6.21 7.34 -4.67
CA ALA A 199 -4.88 7.49 -4.11
C ALA A 199 -4.65 8.84 -3.44
N ARG A 200 -3.64 8.92 -2.58
CA ARG A 200 -3.06 10.21 -2.17
C ARG A 200 -2.41 10.88 -3.38
N LEU A 201 -2.62 12.17 -3.55
CA LEU A 201 -2.00 12.95 -4.62
C LEU A 201 -0.55 13.29 -4.24
N ALA A 202 0.40 12.48 -4.71
CA ALA A 202 1.82 12.64 -4.46
C ALA A 202 2.63 11.97 -5.58
N GLU A 203 3.87 12.40 -5.81
CA GLU A 203 4.80 11.78 -6.77
C GLU A 203 5.00 10.29 -6.50
N GLN A 204 5.02 9.88 -5.23
CA GLN A 204 5.08 8.47 -4.83
C GLN A 204 3.98 7.61 -5.51
N LYS A 205 2.79 8.18 -5.73
CA LYS A 205 1.64 7.52 -6.34
C LYS A 205 1.58 7.66 -7.87
N GLY A 206 2.63 8.21 -8.48
CA GLY A 206 2.77 8.31 -9.94
C GLY A 206 1.81 9.30 -10.60
N ILE A 207 1.30 10.28 -9.84
CA ILE A 207 0.40 11.31 -10.41
C ILE A 207 1.14 12.15 -11.45
N ASP A 208 2.44 12.39 -11.24
CA ASP A 208 3.33 13.02 -12.20
C ASP A 208 3.29 12.30 -13.56
N TYR A 209 3.38 10.97 -13.58
CA TYR A 209 3.28 10.19 -14.81
C TYR A 209 1.97 10.43 -15.54
N ILE A 210 0.83 10.42 -14.84
CA ILE A 210 -0.48 10.67 -15.45
C ILE A 210 -0.54 12.09 -16.02
N THR A 211 -0.11 13.09 -15.24
CA THR A 211 -0.18 14.50 -15.66
C THR A 211 0.73 14.81 -16.84
N GLU A 212 1.87 14.13 -16.98
CA GLU A 212 2.80 14.27 -18.09
C GLU A 212 2.19 13.83 -19.43
N ILE A 213 1.39 12.75 -19.43
CA ILE A 213 0.76 12.21 -20.65
C ILE A 213 -0.69 12.66 -20.84
N MET A 214 -1.23 13.52 -19.98
CA MET A 214 -2.67 13.80 -19.90
C MET A 214 -3.28 14.21 -21.25
N GLU A 215 -2.62 15.06 -22.05
CA GLU A 215 -3.12 15.46 -23.38
C GLU A 215 -3.30 14.24 -24.30
N LYS A 216 -2.30 13.34 -24.36
CA LYS A 216 -2.37 12.12 -25.18
C LYS A 216 -3.38 11.14 -24.60
N LEU A 217 -3.36 10.94 -23.30
CA LEU A 217 -4.24 10.02 -22.59
C LEU A 217 -5.72 10.39 -22.80
N LEU A 218 -6.07 11.68 -22.75
CA LEU A 218 -7.44 12.14 -22.96
C LEU A 218 -7.85 12.25 -24.44
N SER A 219 -6.89 12.08 -25.37
CA SER A 219 -7.19 11.94 -26.82
C SER A 219 -7.72 10.54 -27.17
N GLU A 220 -7.42 9.53 -26.34
CA GLU A 220 -7.96 8.19 -26.47
C GLU A 220 -9.48 8.14 -26.14
N PRO A 221 -10.21 7.14 -26.66
CA PRO A 221 -11.64 6.97 -26.38
C PRO A 221 -11.85 6.35 -25.00
N LEU A 222 -11.50 7.06 -23.93
CA LEU A 222 -11.64 6.63 -22.54
C LEU A 222 -12.20 7.72 -21.63
N GLN A 223 -12.53 7.33 -20.40
CA GLN A 223 -12.83 8.23 -19.29
C GLN A 223 -11.95 7.94 -18.08
N ILE A 224 -11.64 8.97 -17.29
CA ILE A 224 -10.84 8.85 -16.06
C ILE A 224 -11.64 9.38 -14.87
N VAL A 225 -11.68 8.62 -13.78
CA VAL A 225 -12.24 9.05 -12.50
C VAL A 225 -11.17 8.95 -11.42
N ILE A 226 -10.81 10.09 -10.83
CA ILE A 226 -9.80 10.19 -9.78
C ILE A 226 -10.44 10.68 -8.48
N LEU A 227 -10.24 9.93 -7.41
CA LEU A 227 -10.52 10.36 -6.04
C LEU A 227 -9.20 10.42 -5.26
N GLY A 228 -8.93 11.57 -4.65
CA GLY A 228 -7.72 11.71 -3.86
C GLY A 228 -7.52 13.08 -3.24
N ASP A 229 -6.60 13.16 -2.30
CA ASP A 229 -6.14 14.43 -1.73
C ASP A 229 -4.64 14.38 -1.44
N GLY A 230 -4.01 15.54 -1.32
CA GLY A 230 -2.56 15.62 -1.12
C GLY A 230 -1.98 16.92 -1.63
N ASP A 231 -0.92 16.82 -2.42
CA ASP A 231 -0.15 17.96 -2.92
C ASP A 231 -1.04 18.92 -3.74
N PRO A 232 -1.12 20.21 -3.33
CA PRO A 232 -1.85 21.25 -4.06
C PRO A 232 -1.50 21.33 -5.54
N LYS A 233 -0.23 21.11 -5.92
CA LYS A 233 0.23 21.10 -7.32
C LYS A 233 -0.60 20.15 -8.18
N TYR A 234 -0.80 18.92 -7.71
CA TYR A 234 -1.56 17.92 -8.47
C TYR A 234 -3.06 18.20 -8.45
N LYS A 235 -3.58 18.74 -7.35
CA LYS A 235 -4.99 19.16 -7.27
C LYS A 235 -5.31 20.22 -8.32
N ASP A 236 -4.45 21.22 -8.45
CA ASP A 236 -4.62 22.31 -9.41
C ASP A 236 -4.57 21.80 -10.84
N ILE A 237 -3.58 20.97 -11.18
CA ILE A 237 -3.45 20.36 -12.51
C ILE A 237 -4.69 19.55 -12.87
N LEU A 238 -5.15 18.65 -11.98
CA LEU A 238 -6.33 17.82 -12.22
C LEU A 238 -7.61 18.65 -12.34
N THR A 239 -7.74 19.71 -11.55
CA THR A 239 -8.88 20.64 -11.63
C THR A 239 -8.92 21.38 -12.96
N VAL A 240 -7.76 21.82 -13.48
CA VAL A 240 -7.67 22.46 -14.80
C VAL A 240 -8.08 21.48 -15.90
N TRP A 241 -7.60 20.23 -15.84
CA TRP A 241 -7.96 19.21 -16.83
C TRP A 241 -9.44 18.84 -16.81
N GLN A 242 -10.05 18.71 -15.63
CA GLN A 242 -11.50 18.51 -15.49
C GLN A 242 -12.29 19.65 -16.14
N LYS A 243 -11.85 20.91 -16.01
CA LYS A 243 -12.52 22.05 -16.67
C LYS A 243 -12.33 22.04 -18.19
N ARG A 244 -11.15 21.61 -18.67
CA ARG A 244 -10.80 21.59 -20.09
C ARG A 244 -11.45 20.44 -20.86
N LYS A 245 -11.64 19.29 -20.22
CA LYS A 245 -12.17 18.05 -20.80
C LYS A 245 -13.22 17.39 -19.86
N PRO A 246 -14.30 18.09 -19.49
CA PRO A 246 -15.29 17.61 -18.53
C PRO A 246 -16.00 16.32 -18.97
N GLU A 247 -15.95 16.00 -20.26
CA GLU A 247 -16.49 14.77 -20.85
C GLU A 247 -15.56 13.56 -20.72
N LYS A 248 -14.30 13.77 -20.32
CA LYS A 248 -13.25 12.72 -20.26
C LYS A 248 -12.72 12.47 -18.86
N ILE A 249 -12.63 13.48 -18.00
CA ILE A 249 -12.01 13.33 -16.68
C ILE A 249 -12.86 13.95 -15.59
N SER A 250 -13.00 13.20 -14.49
CA SER A 250 -13.59 13.66 -13.24
C SER A 250 -12.59 13.48 -12.10
N PHE A 251 -12.40 14.54 -11.32
CA PHE A 251 -11.52 14.61 -10.17
C PHE A 251 -12.31 15.09 -8.95
N THR A 252 -12.36 14.24 -7.94
CA THR A 252 -12.92 14.57 -6.63
C THR A 252 -11.78 14.70 -5.61
N SER A 253 -11.62 15.89 -5.05
CA SER A 253 -10.65 16.13 -3.98
C SER A 253 -11.20 15.64 -2.63
N GLY A 254 -10.35 14.99 -1.84
CA GLY A 254 -10.66 14.60 -0.46
C GLY A 254 -10.73 13.08 -0.26
N PHE A 255 -11.31 12.69 0.87
CA PHE A 255 -11.59 11.30 1.21
C PHE A 255 -13.09 11.07 1.12
N ASN A 256 -13.51 10.09 0.32
CA ASN A 256 -14.91 9.69 0.19
C ASN A 256 -14.98 8.18 0.02
N GLU A 257 -15.33 7.47 1.09
CA GLU A 257 -15.38 6.01 1.12
C GLU A 257 -16.39 5.46 0.11
N GLU A 258 -17.60 6.01 0.08
CA GLU A 258 -18.64 5.59 -0.86
C GLU A 258 -18.16 5.71 -2.31
N LEU A 259 -17.53 6.83 -2.68
CA LEU A 259 -17.01 7.03 -4.02
C LEU A 259 -15.82 6.10 -4.31
N ALA A 260 -14.97 5.79 -3.33
CA ALA A 260 -13.89 4.82 -3.52
C ALA A 260 -14.44 3.45 -3.92
N HIS A 261 -15.44 2.94 -3.19
CA HIS A 261 -16.14 1.69 -3.51
C HIS A 261 -16.79 1.74 -4.89
N GLN A 262 -17.45 2.85 -5.23
CA GLN A 262 -18.08 3.04 -6.55
C GLN A 262 -17.07 3.11 -7.69
N ILE A 263 -15.87 3.66 -7.47
CA ILE A 263 -14.77 3.63 -8.44
C ILE A 263 -14.35 2.18 -8.66
N TYR A 264 -14.09 1.40 -7.62
CA TYR A 264 -13.74 -0.02 -7.78
C TYR A 264 -14.85 -0.80 -8.50
N ALA A 265 -16.13 -0.56 -8.17
CA ALA A 265 -17.24 -1.26 -8.80
C ALA A 265 -17.55 -0.80 -10.23
N GLY A 266 -17.39 0.48 -10.54
CA GLY A 266 -17.79 1.08 -11.81
C GLY A 266 -16.67 1.23 -12.85
N SER A 267 -15.40 1.17 -12.45
CA SER A 267 -14.28 1.21 -13.38
C SER A 267 -14.05 -0.12 -14.08
N ASP A 268 -13.59 -0.04 -15.33
CA ASP A 268 -13.12 -1.19 -16.12
C ASP A 268 -11.66 -1.51 -15.79
N PHE A 269 -10.86 -0.45 -15.62
CA PHE A 269 -9.44 -0.52 -15.29
C PHE A 269 -9.12 0.31 -14.05
N PHE A 270 -8.09 -0.09 -13.29
CA PHE A 270 -7.65 0.63 -12.09
C PHE A 270 -6.18 1.05 -12.21
N LEU A 271 -5.91 2.35 -12.19
CA LEU A 271 -4.58 2.91 -12.36
C LEU A 271 -3.81 2.91 -11.03
N MET A 272 -2.64 2.26 -11.01
CA MET A 272 -1.69 2.30 -9.89
C MET A 272 -0.26 2.52 -10.40
N PRO A 273 0.06 3.71 -10.92
CA PRO A 273 1.37 4.01 -11.50
C PRO A 273 2.44 4.33 -10.43
N SER A 274 2.28 3.79 -9.22
CA SER A 274 3.11 4.12 -8.06
C SER A 274 4.59 3.93 -8.35
N ARG A 275 5.41 4.93 -7.99
CA ARG A 275 6.88 4.79 -7.96
C ARG A 275 7.32 3.83 -6.87
N PHE A 276 6.53 3.78 -5.81
CA PHE A 276 6.79 3.00 -4.62
C PHE A 276 5.49 2.50 -4.01
N GLU A 277 5.35 1.19 -3.84
CA GLU A 277 4.15 0.58 -3.28
C GLU A 277 4.51 -0.67 -2.47
N PRO A 278 4.79 -0.54 -1.15
CA PRO A 278 5.24 -1.65 -0.31
C PRO A 278 4.40 -2.91 -0.47
N CYS A 279 3.07 -2.77 -0.42
CA CYS A 279 2.14 -3.81 -0.83
C CYS A 279 1.19 -3.30 -1.90
N GLY A 280 0.49 -2.21 -1.58
CA GLY A 280 -0.67 -1.77 -2.35
C GLY A 280 -1.84 -2.72 -2.10
N LEU A 281 -2.98 -2.19 -1.68
CA LEU A 281 -4.20 -2.98 -1.52
C LEU A 281 -5.15 -2.80 -2.71
N GLY A 282 -4.96 -1.73 -3.48
CA GLY A 282 -5.89 -1.30 -4.53
C GLY A 282 -6.07 -2.33 -5.65
N GLN A 283 -5.02 -3.04 -6.02
CA GLN A 283 -5.05 -4.10 -7.04
C GLN A 283 -5.78 -5.34 -6.53
N MET A 284 -5.62 -5.71 -5.25
CA MET A 284 -6.37 -6.82 -4.65
C MET A 284 -7.86 -6.50 -4.58
N ILE A 285 -8.19 -5.25 -4.21
CA ILE A 285 -9.56 -4.76 -4.24
C ILE A 285 -10.07 -4.75 -5.69
N SER A 286 -9.31 -4.22 -6.64
CA SER A 286 -9.74 -4.14 -8.05
C SER A 286 -10.03 -5.53 -8.62
N PHE A 287 -9.18 -6.53 -8.34
CA PHE A 287 -9.44 -7.93 -8.70
C PHE A 287 -10.79 -8.42 -8.16
N LYS A 288 -11.06 -8.20 -6.86
CA LYS A 288 -12.30 -8.64 -6.22
C LYS A 288 -13.55 -8.02 -6.85
N TYR A 289 -13.42 -6.82 -7.41
CA TYR A 289 -14.50 -6.11 -8.11
C TYR A 289 -14.51 -6.35 -9.62
N GLY A 290 -13.62 -7.18 -10.17
CA GLY A 290 -13.51 -7.44 -11.61
C GLY A 290 -13.05 -6.22 -12.41
N THR A 291 -12.21 -5.38 -11.78
CA THR A 291 -11.57 -4.21 -12.37
C THR A 291 -10.11 -4.54 -12.62
N ILE A 292 -9.67 -4.45 -13.87
CA ILE A 292 -8.36 -4.92 -14.28
C ILE A 292 -7.30 -3.87 -13.94
N PRO A 293 -6.30 -4.17 -13.11
CA PRO A 293 -5.33 -3.17 -12.70
C PRO A 293 -4.29 -2.88 -13.81
N VAL A 294 -3.86 -1.63 -13.90
CA VAL A 294 -2.73 -1.16 -14.72
C VAL A 294 -1.71 -0.59 -13.74
N VAL A 295 -0.61 -1.30 -13.55
CA VAL A 295 0.31 -1.07 -12.43
C VAL A 295 1.75 -0.90 -12.89
N ARG A 296 2.53 -0.14 -12.10
CA ARG A 296 3.98 -0.20 -12.19
C ARG A 296 4.49 -1.42 -11.43
N LYS A 297 5.53 -2.09 -11.94
CA LYS A 297 6.13 -3.28 -11.35
C LYS A 297 7.01 -2.93 -10.13
N VAL A 298 6.37 -2.68 -9.00
CA VAL A 298 7.02 -2.38 -7.71
C VAL A 298 6.33 -3.07 -6.55
N GLY A 299 7.11 -3.44 -5.53
CA GLY A 299 6.65 -4.00 -4.26
C GLY A 299 5.53 -5.03 -4.42
N GLY A 300 4.44 -4.90 -3.66
CA GLY A 300 3.34 -5.86 -3.74
C GLY A 300 2.56 -5.83 -5.05
N LEU A 301 2.69 -4.79 -5.89
CA LEU A 301 2.09 -4.79 -7.24
C LEU A 301 2.79 -5.83 -8.11
N ALA A 302 4.12 -5.91 -8.04
CA ALA A 302 4.91 -6.92 -8.74
C ALA A 302 4.64 -8.35 -8.21
N ASP A 303 4.26 -8.50 -6.95
CA ASP A 303 3.91 -9.80 -6.35
C ASP A 303 2.48 -10.26 -6.67
N THR A 304 1.62 -9.39 -7.19
CA THR A 304 0.17 -9.66 -7.33
C THR A 304 -0.38 -9.52 -8.73
N VAL A 305 0.26 -8.72 -9.58
CA VAL A 305 -0.20 -8.46 -10.95
C VAL A 305 0.78 -9.07 -11.94
N GLU A 306 0.25 -9.96 -12.77
CA GLU A 306 0.97 -10.58 -13.88
C GLU A 306 0.52 -9.91 -15.18
N ASN A 307 1.47 -9.58 -16.05
CA ASN A 307 1.16 -8.90 -17.31
C ASN A 307 0.31 -9.79 -18.22
N TYR A 308 -0.78 -9.23 -18.73
CA TYR A 308 -1.72 -9.94 -19.57
C TYR A 308 -1.12 -10.25 -20.94
N ASN A 309 -1.22 -11.52 -21.35
CA ASN A 309 -0.78 -11.96 -22.66
C ASN A 309 -2.01 -12.21 -23.56
N PHE A 310 -2.08 -11.53 -24.70
CA PHE A 310 -3.24 -11.63 -25.61
C PHE A 310 -3.37 -12.98 -26.33
N ASP A 311 -2.27 -13.71 -26.48
CA ASP A 311 -2.21 -14.99 -27.19
C ASP A 311 -2.57 -16.15 -26.26
N THR A 312 -2.03 -16.16 -25.03
CA THR A 312 -2.31 -17.22 -24.05
C THR A 312 -3.49 -16.92 -23.13
N GLU A 313 -3.94 -15.66 -23.07
CA GLU A 313 -4.94 -15.16 -22.11
C GLU A 313 -4.53 -15.35 -20.63
N GLU A 314 -3.23 -15.54 -20.39
CA GLU A 314 -2.65 -15.58 -19.05
C GLU A 314 -2.36 -14.16 -18.53
N GLY A 315 -2.05 -14.07 -17.23
CA GLY A 315 -1.92 -12.80 -16.52
C GLY A 315 -3.19 -12.34 -15.80
N THR A 316 -3.09 -11.20 -15.11
CA THR A 316 -4.13 -10.64 -14.24
C THR A 316 -4.33 -9.13 -14.42
N GLY A 317 -3.42 -8.44 -15.11
CA GLY A 317 -3.55 -7.00 -15.40
C GLY A 317 -2.48 -6.52 -16.39
N PHE A 318 -2.26 -5.22 -16.46
CA PHE A 318 -1.19 -4.64 -17.29
C PHE A 318 -0.08 -4.12 -16.41
N VAL A 319 1.16 -4.49 -16.73
CA VAL A 319 2.34 -4.17 -15.92
C VAL A 319 3.34 -3.39 -16.76
N PHE A 320 3.85 -2.28 -16.22
CA PHE A 320 4.94 -1.52 -16.82
C PHE A 320 6.07 -1.26 -15.83
N GLU A 321 7.27 -0.92 -16.31
CA GLU A 321 8.45 -0.74 -15.45
C GLU A 321 8.96 0.72 -15.47
N GLY A 322 8.85 1.38 -16.62
CA GLY A 322 9.31 2.76 -16.83
C GLY A 322 8.37 3.84 -16.32
N GLY A 323 8.47 5.02 -16.93
CA GLY A 323 7.69 6.21 -16.57
C GLY A 323 6.45 6.43 -17.43
N ALA A 324 6.07 7.70 -17.60
CA ALA A 324 4.81 8.10 -18.23
C ALA A 324 4.58 7.51 -19.65
N LYS A 325 5.64 7.40 -20.46
CA LYS A 325 5.56 6.80 -21.80
C LYS A 325 5.14 5.32 -21.77
N GLU A 326 5.62 4.54 -20.81
CA GLU A 326 5.24 3.14 -20.68
C GLU A 326 3.86 2.98 -20.05
N LEU A 327 3.50 3.84 -19.09
CA LEU A 327 2.13 3.93 -18.60
C LEU A 327 1.13 4.13 -19.74
N LEU A 328 1.42 5.06 -20.67
CA LEU A 328 0.56 5.30 -21.83
C LEU A 328 0.39 4.03 -22.69
N LYS A 329 1.49 3.31 -22.96
CA LYS A 329 1.43 2.04 -23.72
C LYS A 329 0.58 0.98 -23.03
N SER A 330 0.71 0.82 -21.71
CA SER A 330 -0.12 -0.12 -20.95
C SER A 330 -1.60 0.28 -20.96
N VAL A 331 -1.90 1.58 -20.95
CA VAL A 331 -3.28 2.05 -21.16
C VAL A 331 -3.77 1.70 -22.57
N GLU A 332 -2.96 1.91 -23.61
CA GLU A 332 -3.31 1.54 -24.99
C GLU A 332 -3.58 0.03 -25.12
N GLU A 333 -2.81 -0.83 -24.43
CA GLU A 333 -3.06 -2.27 -24.35
C GLU A 333 -4.36 -2.60 -23.61
N ALA A 334 -4.63 -1.93 -22.48
CA ALA A 334 -5.91 -2.05 -21.78
C ALA A 334 -7.10 -1.68 -22.68
N LEU A 335 -6.97 -0.62 -23.49
CA LEU A 335 -7.99 -0.25 -24.48
C LEU A 335 -8.19 -1.32 -25.56
N LYS A 336 -7.12 -1.99 -26.01
CA LYS A 336 -7.23 -3.12 -26.95
C LYS A 336 -8.01 -4.27 -26.33
N LEU A 337 -7.72 -4.63 -25.07
CA LEU A 337 -8.47 -5.65 -24.36
C LEU A 337 -9.94 -5.27 -24.20
N PHE A 338 -10.24 -4.01 -23.87
CA PHE A 338 -11.63 -3.55 -23.71
C PHE A 338 -12.47 -3.69 -24.99
N LYS A 339 -11.84 -3.54 -26.16
CA LYS A 339 -12.51 -3.78 -27.46
C LYS A 339 -12.85 -5.26 -27.67
N ASP A 340 -12.04 -6.17 -27.12
CA ASP A 340 -12.32 -7.61 -27.09
C ASP A 340 -13.13 -7.97 -25.84
N ARG A 341 -14.45 -7.78 -25.93
CA ARG A 341 -15.40 -7.97 -24.82
C ARG A 341 -15.33 -9.36 -24.20
N GLU A 342 -15.10 -10.37 -25.03
CA GLU A 342 -15.06 -11.75 -24.56
C GLU A 342 -13.80 -12.02 -23.74
N LYS A 343 -12.62 -11.59 -24.23
CA LYS A 343 -11.37 -11.70 -23.47
C LYS A 343 -11.43 -10.89 -22.18
N MET A 344 -11.97 -9.68 -22.23
CA MET A 344 -12.14 -8.83 -21.05
C MET A 344 -13.02 -9.51 -19.99
N GLU A 345 -14.16 -10.08 -20.40
CA GLU A 345 -15.04 -10.80 -19.48
C GLU A 345 -14.36 -12.02 -18.86
N ARG A 346 -13.62 -12.81 -19.67
CA ARG A 346 -12.87 -13.97 -19.17
C ARG A 346 -11.81 -13.56 -18.15
N LEU A 347 -11.02 -12.52 -18.45
CA LEU A 347 -10.02 -12.01 -17.53
C LEU A 347 -10.66 -11.47 -16.24
N ALA A 348 -11.72 -10.68 -16.35
CA ALA A 348 -12.41 -10.13 -15.18
C ALA A 348 -13.00 -11.23 -14.29
N ALA A 349 -13.62 -12.25 -14.89
CA ALA A 349 -14.13 -13.41 -14.15
C ALA A 349 -13.01 -14.24 -13.51
N LYS A 350 -11.84 -14.34 -14.15
CA LYS A 350 -10.64 -14.98 -13.59
C LYS A 350 -10.13 -14.22 -12.36
N VAL A 351 -9.91 -12.91 -12.46
CA VAL A 351 -9.35 -12.12 -11.35
C VAL A 351 -10.29 -12.03 -10.15
N MET A 352 -11.62 -12.02 -10.36
CA MET A 352 -12.61 -12.04 -9.27
C MET A 352 -12.55 -13.31 -8.40
N LYS A 353 -11.98 -14.40 -8.92
CA LYS A 353 -11.81 -15.67 -8.19
C LYS A 353 -10.50 -15.76 -7.41
N LEU A 354 -9.56 -14.83 -7.62
CA LEU A 354 -8.31 -14.80 -6.85
C LEU A 354 -8.62 -14.54 -5.37
N ASP A 355 -7.90 -15.23 -4.48
CA ASP A 355 -8.06 -15.07 -3.03
C ASP A 355 -6.87 -14.31 -2.45
N PHE A 356 -7.12 -13.01 -2.21
CA PHE A 356 -6.23 -12.12 -1.47
C PHE A 356 -6.83 -11.74 -0.11
N SER A 357 -7.70 -12.59 0.45
CA SER A 357 -8.18 -12.39 1.81
C SER A 357 -7.06 -12.61 2.83
N TRP A 358 -7.25 -12.10 4.05
CA TRP A 358 -6.32 -12.36 5.15
C TRP A 358 -6.05 -13.83 5.43
N LYS A 359 -6.97 -14.73 5.05
CA LYS A 359 -6.80 -16.17 5.26
C LYS A 359 -5.49 -16.69 4.64
N SER A 360 -5.14 -16.25 3.43
CA SER A 360 -3.92 -16.70 2.76
C SER A 360 -2.63 -16.11 3.35
N SER A 361 -2.71 -14.90 3.92
CA SER A 361 -1.58 -14.26 4.61
C SER A 361 -1.37 -14.80 6.02
N ILE A 362 -2.44 -15.12 6.74
CA ILE A 362 -2.41 -15.59 8.14
C ILE A 362 -1.54 -16.84 8.30
N GLU A 363 -1.63 -17.79 7.39
CA GLU A 363 -0.82 -19.03 7.46
C GLU A 363 0.69 -18.75 7.47
N LYS A 364 1.14 -17.71 6.74
CA LYS A 364 2.54 -17.30 6.71
C LYS A 364 2.97 -16.65 8.03
N TYR A 365 2.11 -15.81 8.61
CA TYR A 365 2.34 -15.20 9.92
C TYR A 365 2.38 -16.26 11.03
N LEU A 366 1.43 -17.19 11.05
CA LEU A 366 1.40 -18.29 12.02
C LEU A 366 2.68 -19.12 11.97
N LYS A 367 3.11 -19.49 10.76
CA LYS A 367 4.39 -20.18 10.58
C LYS A 367 5.57 -19.38 11.15
N THR A 368 5.64 -18.07 10.90
CA THR A 368 6.68 -17.20 11.48
C THR A 368 6.63 -17.20 13.00
N TYR A 369 5.44 -17.12 13.61
CA TYR A 369 5.29 -17.16 15.06
C TYR A 369 5.75 -18.50 15.64
N GLU A 370 5.33 -19.61 15.06
CA GLU A 370 5.74 -20.96 15.48
C GLU A 370 7.26 -21.13 15.40
N GLU A 371 7.89 -20.69 14.31
CA GLU A 371 9.35 -20.73 14.15
C GLU A 371 10.08 -19.88 15.20
N MET A 372 9.50 -18.77 15.64
CA MET A 372 10.09 -17.89 16.66
C MET A 372 9.95 -18.46 18.07
N MET A 373 8.82 -19.11 18.38
CA MET A 373 8.60 -19.75 19.69
C MET A 373 9.46 -21.00 19.90
N ASN A 374 9.88 -21.66 18.81
CA ASN A 374 10.70 -22.87 18.85
C ASN A 374 12.22 -22.61 18.88
N GLN A 375 12.67 -21.34 18.90
CA GLN A 375 14.08 -20.92 18.97
C GLN A 375 14.40 -20.30 20.33
#